data_AF-A0A2V6N956-F1
#
_entry.id   AF-A0A2V6N956-F1
#
_cell.length_a   1.000
_cell.length_b   1.000
_cell.length_c   1.000
_cell.angle_alpha   90.00
_cell.angle_beta   90.00
_cell.angle_gamma   90.00
#
_symmetry.space_group_name_H-M   'P 1'
#
loop_
_entity.id
_entity.type
_entity.pdbx_description
1 polymer ?
#
loop_
_entity_poly.entity_id
_entity_poly.type
_entity_poly.pdbx_seq_one_letter_code
_entity_poly.pdbx_strand_id
1 'polypeptide(L)'
;AKKYPFQINWNDRRPIGAIFLASSGINVPTNPRRWIMNEGKIDVTTDEGKGAFRTALLKLADDSIKVLKDANAQGVITWDPEGQEFLASCYYGDPRLTPVLAPETEFKDDRGITAIDEYFEKFRRAGLKVGVCLRPQQITMVDGKPVHGASDDYHAAQVLKDKLAYAKKRWGCTLFYIDSTVRVTNDSLNPDVFKAVADAHPDVLLIPENESMRYFAYSAPLNSYVHHKVTSTPVGARTVYPKAFSVLMAPDGDRPEDHDALVNAVRNGDILLFNGWYSDEGVRKIKKLYQEATLGNVDSTPQR
;
A
#
# COMPACT_ATOMS: atom_id res chain seq x y z
N ALA A 1 -3.83 -21.03 16.72
CA ALA A 1 -2.38 -20.85 16.96
C ALA A 1 -1.51 -22.12 17.04
N LYS A 2 -1.87 -23.23 17.73
CA LYS A 2 -0.91 -24.35 17.95
C LYS A 2 -0.34 -25.01 16.66
N LYS A 3 -1.19 -25.22 15.64
CA LYS A 3 -0.78 -25.80 14.34
C LYS A 3 -0.16 -24.78 13.38
N TYR A 4 -0.62 -23.54 13.46
CA TYR A 4 -0.20 -22.43 12.61
C TYR A 4 0.08 -21.25 13.54
N PRO A 5 1.35 -21.01 13.94
CA PRO A 5 1.68 -19.96 14.90
C PRO A 5 1.59 -18.58 14.25
N PHE A 6 1.34 -17.55 15.06
CA PHE A 6 1.41 -16.16 14.63
C PHE A 6 2.86 -15.78 14.35
N GLN A 7 3.16 -15.31 13.14
CA GLN A 7 4.52 -15.01 12.67
C GLN A 7 4.74 -13.53 12.34
N ILE A 8 3.68 -12.70 12.32
CA ILE A 8 3.81 -11.29 11.94
C ILE A 8 4.70 -10.55 12.92
N ASN A 9 5.84 -10.05 12.44
CA ASN A 9 6.79 -9.25 13.21
C ASN A 9 6.70 -7.78 12.81
N TRP A 10 5.55 -7.18 13.08
CA TRP A 10 5.31 -5.76 12.82
C TRP A 10 4.76 -5.10 14.08
N ASN A 11 5.52 -4.17 14.66
CA ASN A 11 5.16 -3.51 15.92
C ASN A 11 4.71 -2.06 15.75
N ASP A 12 5.00 -1.44 14.60
CA ASP A 12 4.58 -0.06 14.33
C ASP A 12 3.09 -0.03 13.96
N ARG A 13 2.27 0.56 14.84
CA ARG A 13 0.80 0.63 14.70
C ARG A 13 0.28 1.98 14.23
N ARG A 14 1.18 2.94 13.97
CA ARG A 14 0.84 4.27 13.44
C ARG A 14 0.14 4.16 12.08
N PRO A 15 -0.61 5.17 11.62
CA PRO A 15 -1.35 5.06 10.36
C PRO A 15 -0.41 4.94 9.16
N ILE A 16 -0.93 4.42 8.05
CA ILE A 16 -0.24 4.30 6.75
C ILE A 16 -0.96 5.19 5.74
N GLY A 17 -0.22 5.96 4.95
CA GLY A 17 -0.81 6.70 3.83
C GLY A 17 -0.90 5.87 2.56
N ALA A 18 -1.88 6.19 1.72
CA ALA A 18 -2.02 5.72 0.36
C ALA A 18 -1.81 6.87 -0.63
N ILE A 19 -1.04 6.62 -1.68
CA ILE A 19 -0.86 7.52 -2.82
C ILE A 19 -1.09 6.70 -4.08
N PHE A 20 -1.95 7.16 -4.98
CA PHE A 20 -2.07 6.61 -6.33
C PHE A 20 -1.36 7.56 -7.29
N LEU A 21 -0.49 7.06 -8.17
CA LEU A 21 0.18 7.94 -9.12
C LEU A 21 -0.65 8.16 -10.38
N ALA A 22 -1.54 7.23 -10.72
CA ALA A 22 -2.35 7.28 -11.93
C ALA A 22 -3.84 7.03 -11.67
N SER A 23 -4.69 7.46 -12.60
CA SER A 23 -6.14 7.28 -12.52
C SER A 23 -6.73 6.96 -13.88
N SER A 24 -7.59 5.93 -13.95
CA SER A 24 -8.33 5.55 -15.14
C SER A 24 -9.24 6.65 -15.71
N GLY A 25 -9.56 7.68 -14.91
CA GLY A 25 -10.34 8.84 -15.36
C GLY A 25 -9.58 9.79 -16.31
N ILE A 26 -8.26 9.71 -16.37
CA ILE A 26 -7.43 10.55 -17.25
C ILE A 26 -7.16 9.78 -18.55
N ASN A 27 -7.39 10.41 -19.71
CA ASN A 27 -7.12 9.79 -21.01
C ASN A 27 -6.75 10.86 -22.03
N VAL A 28 -5.46 11.22 -22.08
CA VAL A 28 -4.94 12.17 -23.07
C VAL A 28 -3.63 11.66 -23.68
N PRO A 29 -3.36 11.91 -24.98
CA PRO A 29 -2.15 11.40 -25.64
C PRO A 29 -0.84 11.86 -25.00
N THR A 30 -0.83 13.06 -24.42
CA THR A 30 0.31 13.68 -23.73
C THR A 30 0.60 13.04 -22.37
N ASN A 31 -0.31 12.22 -21.83
CA ASN A 31 -0.19 11.54 -20.55
C ASN A 31 -0.78 10.13 -20.67
N PRO A 32 -0.16 9.25 -21.46
CA PRO A 32 -0.74 7.96 -21.77
C PRO A 32 -0.79 7.04 -20.55
N ARG A 33 0.06 7.28 -19.54
CA ARG A 33 0.10 6.52 -18.27
C ARG A 33 -0.87 7.04 -17.22
N ARG A 34 -1.62 8.11 -17.56
CA ARG A 34 -2.73 8.64 -16.77
C ARG A 34 -2.32 9.19 -15.41
N TRP A 35 -1.15 9.80 -15.33
CA TRP A 35 -0.63 10.41 -14.11
C TRP A 35 -1.57 11.48 -13.54
N ILE A 36 -1.80 11.44 -12.23
CA ILE A 36 -2.71 12.39 -11.56
C ILE A 36 -2.06 13.75 -11.32
N MET A 37 -0.75 13.80 -11.05
CA MET A 37 -0.06 15.04 -10.61
C MET A 37 0.05 16.09 -11.71
N ASN A 38 -0.34 15.75 -12.94
CA ASN A 38 -0.34 16.67 -14.08
C ASN A 38 -1.71 16.86 -14.71
N GLU A 39 -2.75 16.09 -14.35
CA GLU A 39 -4.08 16.11 -14.99
C GLU A 39 -4.04 16.16 -16.53
N GLY A 40 -3.03 15.57 -17.16
CA GLY A 40 -2.83 15.61 -18.61
C GLY A 40 -2.19 16.89 -19.18
N LYS A 41 -1.81 17.86 -18.33
CA LYS A 41 -1.24 19.16 -18.72
C LYS A 41 0.25 19.12 -19.05
N ILE A 42 0.95 18.05 -18.67
CA ILE A 42 2.37 17.83 -18.99
C ILE A 42 2.45 16.76 -20.07
N ASP A 43 3.18 17.05 -21.15
CA ASP A 43 3.45 16.08 -22.22
C ASP A 43 4.65 15.19 -21.92
N VAL A 44 4.41 14.07 -21.24
CA VAL A 44 5.45 13.13 -20.79
C VAL A 44 6.11 12.35 -21.92
N THR A 45 5.69 12.57 -23.18
CA THR A 45 6.30 11.95 -24.36
C THR A 45 7.55 12.68 -24.85
N THR A 46 7.75 13.93 -24.41
CA THR A 46 8.91 14.78 -24.72
C THR A 46 9.94 14.77 -23.59
N ASP A 47 11.20 15.11 -23.87
CA ASP A 47 12.22 15.17 -22.81
C ASP A 47 11.98 16.37 -21.86
N GLU A 48 11.51 17.49 -22.39
CA GLU A 48 11.08 18.64 -21.59
C GLU A 48 9.95 18.26 -20.64
N GLY A 49 8.96 17.52 -21.14
CA GLY A 49 7.83 17.08 -20.33
C GLY A 49 8.18 15.97 -19.35
N LYS A 50 9.16 15.10 -19.64
CA LYS A 50 9.72 14.17 -18.63
C LYS A 50 10.41 14.92 -17.49
N GLY A 51 11.13 16.00 -17.80
CA GLY A 51 11.70 16.90 -16.78
C GLY A 51 10.63 17.59 -15.93
N ALA A 52 9.55 18.08 -16.56
CA ALA A 52 8.41 18.66 -15.86
C ALA A 52 7.66 17.61 -15.01
N PHE A 53 7.49 16.39 -15.53
CA PHE A 53 6.91 15.26 -14.81
C PHE A 53 7.72 14.91 -13.56
N ARG A 54 9.05 14.79 -13.68
CA ARG A 54 9.94 14.58 -12.53
C ARG A 54 9.69 15.65 -11.47
N THR A 55 9.65 16.92 -11.86
CA THR A 55 9.41 18.03 -10.93
C THR A 55 8.06 17.87 -10.21
N ALA A 56 7.00 17.52 -10.95
CA ALA A 56 5.67 17.30 -10.38
C ALA A 56 5.60 16.07 -9.44
N LEU A 57 6.23 14.95 -9.81
CA LEU A 57 6.31 13.73 -8.99
C LEU A 57 7.04 13.99 -7.68
N LEU A 58 8.18 14.69 -7.74
CA LEU A 58 8.97 15.02 -6.55
C LEU A 58 8.26 16.03 -5.65
N LYS A 59 7.54 17.00 -6.24
CA LYS A 59 6.68 17.91 -5.48
C LYS A 59 5.54 17.16 -4.77
N LEU A 60 4.89 16.21 -5.45
CA LEU A 60 3.88 15.34 -4.83
C LEU A 60 4.46 14.60 -3.63
N ALA A 61 5.67 14.04 -3.74
CA ALA A 61 6.35 13.39 -2.63
C ALA A 61 6.59 14.35 -1.45
N ASP A 62 7.10 15.55 -1.72
CA ASP A 62 7.39 16.54 -0.68
C ASP A 62 6.12 17.00 0.05
N ASP A 63 5.02 17.19 -0.67
CA ASP A 63 3.73 17.56 -0.07
C ASP A 63 3.12 16.40 0.72
N SER A 64 3.22 15.18 0.19
CA SER A 64 2.77 13.96 0.88
C SER A 64 3.55 13.72 2.17
N ILE A 65 4.86 13.94 2.19
CA ILE A 65 5.68 13.81 3.40
C ILE A 65 5.20 14.74 4.52
N LYS A 66 4.74 15.95 4.20
CA LYS A 66 4.18 16.88 5.20
C LYS A 66 2.90 16.30 5.80
N VAL A 67 2.00 15.79 4.96
CA VAL A 67 0.73 15.16 5.36
C VAL A 67 0.98 13.95 6.26
N LEU A 68 1.86 13.05 5.82
CA LEU A 68 2.21 11.83 6.55
C LEU A 68 2.84 12.15 7.91
N LYS A 69 3.71 13.17 7.99
CA LYS A 69 4.29 13.60 9.26
C LYS A 69 3.27 14.23 10.19
N ASP A 70 2.34 15.04 9.67
CA ASP A 70 1.28 15.66 10.49
C ASP A 70 0.35 14.61 11.11
N ALA A 71 0.04 13.55 10.37
CA ALA A 71 -0.74 12.39 10.85
C ALA A 71 0.08 11.41 11.71
N ASN A 72 1.37 11.68 11.94
CA ASN A 72 2.31 10.76 12.58
C ASN A 72 2.30 9.35 11.92
N ALA A 73 2.20 9.29 10.61
CA ALA A 73 2.18 8.04 9.86
C ALA A 73 3.52 7.29 9.96
N GLN A 74 3.47 5.96 9.84
CA GLN A 74 4.67 5.13 9.77
C GLN A 74 5.29 5.05 8.38
N GLY A 75 4.49 5.30 7.35
CA GLY A 75 4.88 5.06 5.99
C GLY A 75 3.77 5.30 5.00
N VAL A 76 4.07 4.95 3.76
CA VAL A 76 3.19 5.14 2.61
C VAL A 76 3.24 3.92 1.69
N ILE A 77 2.10 3.57 1.11
CA ILE A 77 2.00 2.61 0.01
C ILE A 77 1.67 3.41 -1.26
N THR A 78 2.47 3.22 -2.31
CA THR A 78 2.29 3.84 -3.62
C THR A 78 1.63 2.85 -4.57
N TRP A 79 0.46 3.20 -5.09
CA TRP A 79 -0.24 2.51 -6.16
C TRP A 79 0.19 3.05 -7.52
N ASP A 80 0.19 2.14 -8.48
CA ASP A 80 0.41 2.40 -9.91
C ASP A 80 1.72 3.12 -10.28
N PRO A 81 2.90 2.72 -9.75
CA PRO A 81 4.17 3.24 -10.23
C PRO A 81 4.39 2.97 -11.72
N GLU A 82 3.72 1.98 -12.30
CA GLU A 82 3.78 1.63 -13.72
C GLU A 82 2.70 2.35 -14.57
N GLY A 83 1.86 3.19 -13.95
CA GLY A 83 0.76 3.90 -14.61
C GLY A 83 -0.52 3.09 -14.79
N GLN A 84 -1.46 3.59 -15.58
CA GLN A 84 -2.74 2.92 -15.90
C GLN A 84 -3.14 3.00 -17.39
N GLU A 85 -2.19 2.96 -18.33
CA GLU A 85 -2.49 3.05 -19.77
C GLU A 85 -3.51 1.99 -20.23
N PHE A 86 -3.24 0.74 -19.89
CA PHE A 86 -3.99 -0.44 -20.32
C PHE A 86 -5.06 -0.84 -19.29
N LEU A 87 -6.26 -0.27 -19.41
CA LEU A 87 -7.34 -0.42 -18.44
C LEU A 87 -7.78 -1.87 -18.18
N ALA A 88 -7.70 -2.75 -19.18
CA ALA A 88 -8.05 -4.16 -19.02
C ALA A 88 -7.18 -4.88 -17.97
N SER A 89 -6.00 -4.31 -17.67
CA SER A 89 -5.02 -4.84 -16.72
C SER A 89 -4.60 -3.77 -15.70
N CYS A 90 -5.41 -2.71 -15.48
CA CYS A 90 -5.10 -1.66 -14.52
C CYS A 90 -4.82 -2.24 -13.12
N TYR A 91 -4.05 -1.51 -12.31
CA TYR A 91 -3.41 -2.04 -11.11
C TYR A 91 -2.51 -3.22 -11.47
N TYR A 92 -1.45 -2.96 -12.23
CA TYR A 92 -0.53 -4.01 -12.71
C TYR A 92 0.05 -4.80 -11.54
N GLY A 93 0.53 -4.10 -10.51
CA GLY A 93 1.10 -4.71 -9.31
C GLY A 93 2.33 -5.55 -9.63
N ASP A 94 3.18 -5.07 -10.54
CA ASP A 94 4.47 -5.68 -10.87
C ASP A 94 5.53 -4.58 -11.04
N PRO A 95 6.19 -4.18 -9.94
CA PRO A 95 7.11 -3.05 -9.95
C PRO A 95 8.31 -3.25 -10.90
N ARG A 96 8.57 -4.50 -11.32
CA ARG A 96 9.62 -4.83 -12.31
C ARG A 96 9.30 -4.27 -13.70
N LEU A 97 8.03 -3.98 -13.98
CA LEU A 97 7.58 -3.42 -15.25
C LEU A 97 7.61 -1.90 -15.30
N THR A 98 7.85 -1.21 -14.17
CA THR A 98 7.97 0.26 -14.11
C THR A 98 8.87 0.84 -15.21
N PRO A 99 10.10 0.32 -15.46
CA PRO A 99 10.98 0.88 -16.49
C PRO A 99 10.46 0.74 -17.92
N VAL A 100 9.59 -0.26 -18.16
CA VAL A 100 9.08 -0.59 -19.50
C VAL A 100 7.75 0.11 -19.75
N LEU A 101 6.86 0.08 -18.75
CA LEU A 101 5.53 0.65 -18.87
C LEU A 101 5.53 2.15 -18.62
N ALA A 102 6.39 2.68 -17.75
CA ALA A 102 6.43 4.08 -17.35
C ALA A 102 7.84 4.70 -17.52
N PRO A 103 8.39 4.74 -18.75
CA PRO A 103 9.77 5.19 -18.99
C PRO A 103 10.06 6.63 -18.57
N GLU A 104 9.06 7.51 -18.49
CA GLU A 104 9.17 8.87 -17.95
C GLU A 104 9.58 8.90 -16.47
N THR A 105 9.28 7.83 -15.73
CA THR A 105 9.71 7.68 -14.33
C THR A 105 11.19 7.32 -14.22
N GLU A 106 11.80 6.83 -15.30
CA GLU A 106 13.22 6.52 -15.42
C GLU A 106 14.05 7.75 -15.84
N PHE A 107 13.42 8.91 -16.07
CA PHE A 107 14.10 10.15 -16.42
C PHE A 107 15.06 10.57 -15.30
N LYS A 108 16.31 10.82 -15.65
CA LYS A 108 17.41 11.04 -14.69
C LYS A 108 17.68 12.52 -14.47
N ASP A 109 18.15 12.84 -13.27
CA ASP A 109 18.83 14.12 -13.00
C ASP A 109 20.33 14.05 -13.35
N ASP A 110 21.06 15.14 -13.11
CA ASP A 110 22.51 15.25 -13.34
C ASP A 110 23.33 14.27 -12.49
N ARG A 111 22.76 13.71 -11.42
CA ARG A 111 23.40 12.68 -10.58
C ARG A 111 23.16 11.27 -11.12
N GLY A 112 22.35 11.13 -12.17
CA GLY A 112 21.95 9.84 -12.74
C GLY A 112 20.83 9.14 -11.97
N ILE A 113 20.17 9.80 -11.02
CA ILE A 113 19.09 9.23 -10.20
C ILE A 113 17.78 9.38 -10.97
N THR A 114 17.03 8.28 -11.15
CA THR A 114 15.73 8.31 -11.84
C THR A 114 14.66 9.03 -11.00
N ALA A 115 13.57 9.47 -11.64
CA ALA A 115 12.52 10.20 -10.95
C ALA A 115 11.81 9.32 -9.91
N ILE A 116 11.57 8.04 -10.23
CA ILE A 116 10.96 7.09 -9.30
C ILE A 116 11.86 6.72 -8.14
N ASP A 117 13.18 6.58 -8.38
CA ASP A 117 14.11 6.23 -7.30
C ASP A 117 14.23 7.40 -6.31
N GLU A 118 14.32 8.65 -6.79
CA GLU A 118 14.32 9.82 -5.91
C GLU A 118 12.98 10.01 -5.18
N TYR A 119 11.85 9.72 -5.84
CA TYR A 119 10.52 9.71 -5.21
C TYR A 119 10.48 8.82 -3.96
N PHE A 120 10.87 7.54 -4.09
CA PHE A 120 10.89 6.62 -2.94
C PHE A 120 11.96 7.00 -1.91
N GLU A 121 13.12 7.48 -2.36
CA GLU A 121 14.19 7.89 -1.46
C GLU A 121 13.79 9.08 -0.58
N LYS A 122 13.00 10.04 -1.10
CA LYS A 122 12.49 11.17 -0.30
C LYS A 122 11.71 10.71 0.93
N PHE A 123 10.77 9.77 0.79
CA PHE A 123 10.02 9.24 1.93
C PHE A 123 10.94 8.53 2.93
N ARG A 124 11.87 7.70 2.44
CA ARG A 124 12.82 6.99 3.30
C ARG A 124 13.72 7.94 4.08
N ARG A 125 14.28 8.97 3.43
CA ARG A 125 15.08 10.03 4.08
C ARG A 125 14.28 10.81 5.10
N ALA A 126 12.96 10.92 4.91
CA ALA A 126 12.05 11.53 5.86
C ALA A 126 11.69 10.63 7.07
N GLY A 127 12.25 9.41 7.15
CA GLY A 127 12.00 8.44 8.23
C GLY A 127 10.74 7.60 8.04
N LEU A 128 10.15 7.63 6.84
CA LEU A 128 8.92 6.90 6.52
C LEU A 128 9.27 5.58 5.83
N LYS A 129 8.50 4.53 6.17
CA LYS A 129 8.53 3.27 5.44
C LYS A 129 7.83 3.47 4.08
N VAL A 130 8.30 2.77 3.06
CA VAL A 130 7.70 2.82 1.72
C VAL A 130 7.15 1.46 1.31
N GLY A 131 6.21 1.49 0.38
CA GLY A 131 5.50 0.31 -0.06
C GLY A 131 4.86 0.47 -1.42
N VAL A 132 4.41 -0.65 -1.98
CA VAL A 132 3.74 -0.70 -3.27
C VAL A 132 2.59 -1.70 -3.28
N CYS A 133 1.66 -1.52 -4.20
CA CYS A 133 0.68 -2.54 -4.58
C CYS A 133 1.39 -3.66 -5.36
N LEU A 134 1.12 -4.92 -5.01
CA LEU A 134 1.55 -6.10 -5.73
C LEU A 134 0.35 -6.96 -6.11
N ARG A 135 0.47 -7.69 -7.21
CA ARG A 135 -0.48 -8.75 -7.58
C ARG A 135 0.18 -10.12 -7.61
N PRO A 136 -0.53 -11.19 -7.21
CA PRO A 136 0.00 -12.55 -7.23
C PRO A 136 0.08 -13.14 -8.65
N GLN A 137 -0.56 -12.51 -9.64
CA GLN A 137 -0.51 -12.92 -11.03
C GLN A 137 0.81 -12.50 -11.70
N GLN A 138 1.40 -13.38 -12.49
CA GLN A 138 2.46 -13.03 -13.44
C GLN A 138 1.86 -12.15 -14.54
N ILE A 139 2.57 -11.11 -14.96
CA ILE A 139 2.21 -10.34 -16.16
C ILE A 139 3.09 -10.79 -17.32
N THR A 140 2.46 -10.98 -18.48
CA THR A 140 3.14 -11.17 -19.76
C THR A 140 2.81 -10.02 -20.70
N MET A 141 3.74 -9.69 -21.60
CA MET A 141 3.50 -8.71 -22.65
C MET A 141 3.01 -9.44 -23.91
N VAL A 142 1.80 -9.15 -24.34
CA VAL A 142 1.19 -9.67 -25.58
C VAL A 142 0.84 -8.48 -26.46
N ASP A 143 1.41 -8.43 -27.66
CA ASP A 143 1.23 -7.31 -28.60
C ASP A 143 1.49 -5.93 -27.98
N GLY A 144 2.51 -5.84 -27.13
CA GLY A 144 2.88 -4.61 -26.43
C GLY A 144 1.97 -4.24 -25.25
N LYS A 145 1.03 -5.11 -24.86
CA LYS A 145 0.10 -4.88 -23.74
C LYS A 145 0.37 -5.84 -22.59
N PRO A 146 0.32 -5.37 -21.33
CA PRO A 146 0.39 -6.24 -20.16
C PRO A 146 -0.91 -7.04 -20.03
N VAL A 147 -0.78 -8.35 -19.85
CA VAL A 147 -1.88 -9.27 -19.62
C VAL A 147 -1.58 -10.05 -18.34
N HIS A 148 -2.54 -10.05 -17.41
CA HIS A 148 -2.46 -10.89 -16.20
C HIS A 148 -2.66 -12.36 -16.58
N GLY A 149 -1.70 -13.19 -16.20
CA GLY A 149 -1.86 -14.64 -16.25
C GLY A 149 -2.76 -15.16 -15.12
N ALA A 150 -3.08 -16.45 -15.18
CA ALA A 150 -3.75 -17.13 -14.07
C ALA A 150 -2.84 -17.18 -12.83
N SER A 151 -3.45 -17.09 -11.64
CA SER A 151 -2.80 -17.39 -10.36
C SER A 151 -3.21 -18.78 -9.88
N ASP A 152 -2.23 -19.65 -9.64
CA ASP A 152 -2.34 -20.78 -8.72
C ASP A 152 -1.48 -20.52 -7.47
N ASP A 153 -1.66 -21.33 -6.43
CA ASP A 153 -1.03 -21.08 -5.12
C ASP A 153 0.51 -21.13 -5.18
N TYR A 154 1.10 -22.08 -5.92
CA TYR A 154 2.55 -22.22 -5.97
C TYR A 154 3.19 -21.06 -6.75
N HIS A 155 2.64 -20.75 -7.92
CA HIS A 155 3.12 -19.64 -8.74
C HIS A 155 2.90 -18.30 -8.03
N ALA A 156 1.76 -18.09 -7.36
CA ALA A 156 1.49 -16.86 -6.60
C ALA A 156 2.57 -16.58 -5.55
N ALA A 157 2.98 -17.60 -4.79
CA ALA A 157 4.01 -17.41 -3.76
C ALA A 157 5.36 -16.99 -4.36
N GLN A 158 5.78 -17.61 -5.47
CA GLN A 158 7.03 -17.26 -6.14
C GLN A 158 6.97 -15.89 -6.79
N VAL A 159 5.89 -15.57 -7.50
CA VAL A 159 5.67 -14.28 -8.14
C VAL A 159 5.72 -13.14 -7.11
N LEU A 160 5.04 -13.30 -5.97
CA LEU A 160 5.06 -12.31 -4.90
C LEU A 160 6.47 -12.14 -4.32
N LYS A 161 7.20 -13.23 -4.03
CA LYS A 161 8.59 -13.17 -3.57
C LYS A 161 9.48 -12.38 -4.52
N ASP A 162 9.38 -12.64 -5.83
CA ASP A 162 10.24 -11.98 -6.82
C ASP A 162 9.94 -10.48 -6.97
N LYS A 163 8.65 -10.13 -7.05
CA LYS A 163 8.20 -8.73 -7.14
C LYS A 163 8.57 -7.93 -5.89
N LEU A 164 8.37 -8.54 -4.72
CA LEU A 164 8.72 -7.96 -3.43
C LEU A 164 10.23 -7.79 -3.31
N ALA A 165 11.02 -8.80 -3.65
CA ALA A 165 12.48 -8.72 -3.63
C ALA A 165 13.02 -7.59 -4.53
N TYR A 166 12.43 -7.41 -5.71
CA TYR A 166 12.74 -6.27 -6.58
C TYR A 166 12.44 -4.93 -5.90
N ALA A 167 11.22 -4.74 -5.39
CA ALA A 167 10.82 -3.48 -4.74
C ALA A 167 11.64 -3.19 -3.47
N LYS A 168 11.97 -4.23 -2.69
CA LYS A 168 12.91 -4.14 -1.57
C LYS A 168 14.28 -3.67 -2.00
N LYS A 169 14.84 -4.31 -3.03
CA LYS A 169 16.19 -4.00 -3.50
C LYS A 169 16.28 -2.60 -4.11
N ARG A 170 15.31 -2.21 -4.94
CA ARG A 170 15.34 -0.94 -5.67
C ARG A 170 14.93 0.25 -4.80
N TRP A 171 13.84 0.11 -4.06
CA TRP A 171 13.22 1.24 -3.35
C TRP A 171 13.22 1.09 -1.83
N GLY A 172 13.64 -0.06 -1.31
CA GLY A 172 13.63 -0.31 0.13
C GLY A 172 12.23 -0.48 0.71
N CYS A 173 11.29 -1.00 -0.08
CA CYS A 173 9.89 -1.22 0.32
C CYS A 173 9.76 -2.25 1.45
N THR A 174 8.86 -2.00 2.41
CA THR A 174 8.54 -2.91 3.51
C THR A 174 7.03 -3.05 3.76
N LEU A 175 6.21 -2.23 3.09
CA LEU A 175 4.74 -2.27 3.15
C LEU A 175 4.22 -2.81 1.80
N PHE A 176 3.40 -3.85 1.81
CA PHE A 176 2.90 -4.45 0.57
C PHE A 176 1.40 -4.70 0.65
N TYR A 177 0.63 -3.88 -0.06
CA TYR A 177 -0.76 -4.22 -0.38
C TYR A 177 -0.76 -5.29 -1.45
N ILE A 178 -1.48 -6.39 -1.22
CA ILE A 178 -1.58 -7.50 -2.17
C ILE A 178 -2.99 -7.52 -2.72
N ASP A 179 -3.13 -7.09 -3.96
CA ASP A 179 -4.39 -6.98 -4.67
C ASP A 179 -4.81 -8.30 -5.31
N SER A 180 -6.12 -8.49 -5.53
CA SER A 180 -6.68 -9.62 -6.27
C SER A 180 -6.21 -10.97 -5.70
N THR A 181 -6.38 -11.17 -4.39
CA THR A 181 -5.92 -12.36 -3.66
C THR A 181 -6.82 -13.58 -3.85
N VAL A 182 -7.25 -13.79 -5.08
CA VAL A 182 -8.06 -14.91 -5.55
C VAL A 182 -7.31 -15.75 -6.58
N ARG A 183 -7.62 -17.04 -6.64
CA ARG A 183 -7.22 -17.97 -7.69
C ARG A 183 -8.11 -17.78 -8.92
N VAL A 184 -7.73 -18.40 -10.03
CA VAL A 184 -8.57 -18.47 -11.26
C VAL A 184 -9.96 -19.05 -11.00
N THR A 185 -10.13 -19.85 -9.94
CA THR A 185 -11.42 -20.43 -9.52
C THR A 185 -12.30 -19.46 -8.71
N ASN A 186 -11.85 -18.21 -8.49
CA ASN A 186 -12.42 -17.21 -7.58
C ASN A 186 -12.34 -17.55 -6.08
N ASP A 187 -11.68 -18.64 -5.70
CA ASP A 187 -11.38 -18.90 -4.29
C ASP A 187 -10.24 -18.01 -3.81
N SER A 188 -10.26 -17.61 -2.53
CA SER A 188 -9.10 -16.96 -1.91
C SER A 188 -7.84 -17.82 -2.04
N LEU A 189 -6.68 -17.16 -2.20
CA LEU A 189 -5.39 -17.84 -2.20
C LEU A 189 -5.19 -18.69 -0.94
N ASN A 190 -4.48 -19.81 -1.07
CA ASN A 190 -4.13 -20.61 0.09
C ASN A 190 -3.25 -19.77 1.04
N PRO A 191 -3.53 -19.75 2.37
CA PRO A 191 -2.72 -18.99 3.31
C PRO A 191 -1.22 -19.39 3.35
N ASP A 192 -0.85 -20.57 2.82
CA ASP A 192 0.55 -20.98 2.68
C ASP A 192 1.33 -20.09 1.70
N VAL A 193 0.63 -19.39 0.79
CA VAL A 193 1.22 -18.35 -0.05
C VAL A 193 1.82 -17.25 0.83
N PHE A 194 1.03 -16.68 1.74
CA PHE A 194 1.50 -15.62 2.64
C PHE A 194 2.53 -16.14 3.65
N LYS A 195 2.38 -17.39 4.11
CA LYS A 195 3.41 -18.02 4.94
C LYS A 195 4.75 -18.07 4.22
N ALA A 196 4.79 -18.55 2.98
CA ALA A 196 6.02 -18.66 2.21
C ALA A 196 6.68 -17.31 1.94
N VAL A 197 5.89 -16.25 1.69
CA VAL A 197 6.40 -14.88 1.52
C VAL A 197 6.92 -14.33 2.85
N ALA A 198 6.19 -14.51 3.95
CA ALA A 198 6.59 -14.04 5.29
C ALA A 198 7.85 -14.77 5.80
N ASP A 199 7.98 -16.08 5.57
CA ASP A 199 9.18 -16.84 5.90
C ASP A 199 10.42 -16.32 5.13
N ALA A 200 10.25 -15.93 3.86
CA ALA A 200 11.32 -15.39 3.02
C ALA A 200 11.66 -13.92 3.35
N HIS A 201 10.70 -13.15 3.86
CA HIS A 201 10.81 -11.73 4.12
C HIS A 201 10.14 -11.35 5.45
N PRO A 202 10.67 -11.76 6.60
CA PRO A 202 10.01 -11.60 7.91
C PRO A 202 9.92 -10.15 8.41
N ASP A 203 10.59 -9.22 7.73
CA ASP A 203 10.69 -7.80 8.04
C ASP A 203 9.72 -6.92 7.23
N VAL A 204 8.72 -7.52 6.57
CA VAL A 204 7.72 -6.80 5.77
C VAL A 204 6.31 -6.95 6.35
N LEU A 205 5.44 -6.01 6.03
CA LEU A 205 4.01 -6.10 6.29
C LEU A 205 3.28 -6.49 4.99
N LEU A 206 2.64 -7.67 5.01
CA LEU A 206 1.77 -8.14 3.94
C LEU A 206 0.32 -7.79 4.27
N ILE A 207 -0.36 -7.14 3.33
CA ILE A 207 -1.71 -6.59 3.49
C ILE A 207 -2.60 -7.11 2.35
N PRO A 208 -3.08 -8.37 2.42
CA PRO A 208 -3.92 -8.94 1.36
C PRO A 208 -5.31 -8.33 1.32
N GLU A 209 -5.86 -8.14 0.12
CA GLU A 209 -7.20 -7.61 -0.14
C GLU A 209 -8.32 -8.47 0.46
N ASN A 210 -8.20 -9.79 0.36
CA ASN A 210 -9.15 -10.73 0.96
C ASN A 210 -8.59 -11.30 2.26
N GLU A 211 -9.47 -11.91 3.06
CA GLU A 211 -9.11 -12.55 4.32
C GLU A 211 -9.61 -13.99 4.43
N SER A 212 -8.88 -14.76 5.23
CA SER A 212 -9.38 -15.97 5.87
C SER A 212 -8.79 -16.04 7.27
N MET A 213 -9.37 -16.86 8.15
CA MET A 213 -8.89 -17.01 9.53
C MET A 213 -7.37 -17.27 9.60
N ARG A 214 -6.80 -18.06 8.69
CA ARG A 214 -5.36 -18.40 8.72
C ARG A 214 -4.47 -17.30 8.12
N TYR A 215 -5.01 -16.33 7.38
CA TYR A 215 -4.21 -15.19 6.91
C TYR A 215 -3.61 -14.41 8.08
N PHE A 216 -4.40 -14.22 9.15
CA PHE A 216 -3.97 -13.54 10.38
C PHE A 216 -2.77 -14.20 11.10
N ALA A 217 -2.36 -15.40 10.72
CA ALA A 217 -1.11 -15.98 11.21
C ALA A 217 0.13 -15.33 10.56
N TYR A 218 0.02 -14.84 9.31
CA TYR A 218 1.15 -14.51 8.44
C TYR A 218 1.06 -13.12 7.79
N SER A 219 -0.11 -12.48 7.84
CA SER A 219 -0.39 -11.18 7.23
C SER A 219 -1.44 -10.40 8.02
N ALA A 220 -1.61 -9.12 7.70
CA ALA A 220 -2.64 -8.26 8.27
C ALA A 220 -3.61 -7.86 7.16
N PRO A 221 -4.69 -8.63 6.91
CA PRO A 221 -5.62 -8.36 5.83
C PRO A 221 -6.16 -6.93 5.82
N LEU A 222 -6.35 -6.42 4.60
CA LEU A 222 -7.08 -5.18 4.38
C LEU A 222 -8.55 -5.42 4.70
N ASN A 223 -9.12 -4.54 5.52
CA ASN A 223 -10.56 -4.52 5.76
C ASN A 223 -11.09 -3.14 5.36
N SER A 224 -12.03 -3.11 4.42
CA SER A 224 -12.54 -1.85 3.90
C SER A 224 -13.60 -1.26 4.83
N TYR A 225 -13.19 -0.29 5.65
CA TYR A 225 -14.13 0.51 6.44
C TYR A 225 -15.03 1.34 5.51
N VAL A 226 -14.46 2.02 4.52
CA VAL A 226 -15.22 2.90 3.62
C VAL A 226 -16.28 2.17 2.78
N HIS A 227 -16.05 0.93 2.35
CA HIS A 227 -17.00 0.19 1.50
C HIS A 227 -17.85 -0.83 2.26
N HIS A 228 -17.34 -1.41 3.34
CA HIS A 228 -18.00 -2.53 4.03
C HIS A 228 -18.30 -2.25 5.50
N LYS A 229 -17.96 -1.05 6.00
CA LYS A 229 -18.11 -0.64 7.41
C LYS A 229 -17.43 -1.59 8.41
N VAL A 230 -16.35 -2.25 7.99
CA VAL A 230 -15.55 -3.07 8.92
C VAL A 230 -14.69 -2.14 9.76
N THR A 231 -15.00 -2.05 11.05
CA THR A 231 -14.35 -1.11 11.98
C THR A 231 -13.25 -1.72 12.83
N SER A 232 -13.00 -3.04 12.77
CA SER A 232 -11.93 -3.69 13.53
C SER A 232 -11.59 -5.07 12.96
N THR A 233 -10.43 -5.64 13.34
CA THR A 233 -10.16 -7.07 13.10
C THR A 233 -11.26 -7.95 13.68
N PRO A 234 -11.75 -8.98 12.94
CA PRO A 234 -12.77 -9.90 13.42
C PRO A 234 -12.43 -10.49 14.80
N VAL A 235 -13.40 -10.49 15.71
CA VAL A 235 -13.23 -11.03 17.07
C VAL A 235 -12.73 -12.48 17.03
N GLY A 236 -13.27 -13.30 16.13
CA GLY A 236 -12.82 -14.68 15.95
C GLY A 236 -11.33 -14.80 15.60
N ALA A 237 -10.78 -13.86 14.82
CA ALA A 237 -9.36 -13.84 14.51
C ALA A 237 -8.52 -13.55 15.76
N ARG A 238 -8.93 -12.58 16.59
CA ARG A 238 -8.27 -12.28 17.87
C ARG A 238 -8.39 -13.43 18.88
N THR A 239 -9.49 -14.19 18.87
CA THR A 239 -9.61 -15.40 19.70
C THR A 239 -8.59 -16.47 19.33
N VAL A 240 -8.32 -16.67 18.03
CA VAL A 240 -7.35 -17.68 17.56
C VAL A 240 -5.91 -17.16 17.61
N TYR A 241 -5.73 -15.87 17.35
CA TYR A 241 -4.47 -15.14 17.25
C TYR A 241 -4.59 -13.82 18.03
N PRO A 242 -4.31 -13.79 19.34
CA PRO A 242 -4.54 -12.60 20.18
C PRO A 242 -3.81 -11.32 19.73
N LYS A 243 -2.76 -11.46 18.92
CA LYS A 243 -1.99 -10.34 18.37
C LYS A 243 -2.41 -9.95 16.95
N ALA A 244 -3.45 -10.57 16.40
CA ALA A 244 -3.96 -10.25 15.07
C ALA A 244 -4.49 -8.82 15.00
N PHE A 245 -4.21 -8.20 13.88
CA PHE A 245 -4.65 -6.85 13.53
C PHE A 245 -4.92 -6.79 12.02
N SER A 246 -5.69 -5.80 11.62
CA SER A 246 -6.04 -5.51 10.23
C SER A 246 -5.50 -4.14 9.84
N VAL A 247 -5.38 -3.93 8.54
CA VAL A 247 -5.24 -2.59 7.98
C VAL A 247 -6.63 -2.14 7.54
N LEU A 248 -7.17 -1.09 8.14
CA LEU A 248 -8.51 -0.58 7.88
C LEU A 248 -8.46 0.55 6.87
N MET A 249 -9.09 0.38 5.70
CA MET A 249 -9.14 1.42 4.68
C MET A 249 -10.13 2.53 5.06
N ALA A 250 -9.60 3.65 5.54
CA ALA A 250 -10.32 4.82 6.02
C ALA A 250 -9.79 6.11 5.34
N PRO A 251 -9.92 6.24 4.00
CA PRO A 251 -9.37 7.35 3.23
C PRO A 251 -9.80 8.73 3.75
N ASP A 252 -11.06 8.84 4.18
CA ASP A 252 -11.70 10.09 4.62
C ASP A 252 -11.84 10.19 6.15
N GLY A 253 -11.13 9.32 6.89
CA GLY A 253 -11.30 9.18 8.34
C GLY A 253 -12.60 8.47 8.73
N ASP A 254 -13.08 8.74 9.94
CA ASP A 254 -14.29 8.14 10.51
C ASP A 254 -15.58 8.87 10.12
N ARG A 255 -16.68 8.14 10.24
CA ARG A 255 -18.03 8.70 10.38
C ARG A 255 -18.33 8.87 11.88
N PRO A 256 -19.11 9.90 12.28
CA PRO A 256 -19.40 10.16 13.69
C PRO A 256 -19.94 8.95 14.45
N GLU A 257 -20.78 8.12 13.82
CA GLU A 257 -21.37 6.92 14.43
C GLU A 257 -20.36 5.79 14.67
N ASP A 258 -19.21 5.79 14.00
CA ASP A 258 -18.18 4.75 14.08
C ASP A 258 -16.92 5.22 14.84
N HIS A 259 -16.91 6.46 15.33
CA HIS A 259 -15.74 7.10 15.94
C HIS A 259 -15.12 6.23 17.05
N ASP A 260 -15.92 5.89 18.06
CA ASP A 260 -15.46 5.10 19.20
C ASP A 260 -14.99 3.69 18.80
N ALA A 261 -15.64 3.10 17.79
CA ALA A 261 -15.25 1.79 17.26
C ALA A 261 -13.85 1.85 16.63
N LEU A 262 -13.56 2.89 15.85
CA LEU A 262 -12.25 3.08 15.23
C LEU A 262 -11.17 3.49 16.24
N VAL A 263 -11.49 4.30 17.26
CA VAL A 263 -10.57 4.56 18.38
C VAL A 263 -10.19 3.24 19.08
N ASN A 264 -11.17 2.38 19.36
CA ASN A 264 -10.94 1.08 19.98
C ASN A 264 -10.17 0.12 19.06
N ALA A 265 -10.38 0.17 17.75
CA ALA A 265 -9.61 -0.60 16.78
C ALA A 265 -8.12 -0.22 16.84
N VAL A 266 -7.82 1.08 16.84
CA VAL A 266 -6.44 1.59 16.98
C VAL A 266 -5.83 1.18 18.32
N ARG A 267 -6.57 1.27 19.43
CA ARG A 267 -6.12 0.78 20.75
C ARG A 267 -5.75 -0.71 20.74
N ASN A 268 -6.51 -1.50 19.99
CA ASN A 268 -6.29 -2.94 19.83
C ASN A 268 -5.26 -3.29 18.74
N GLY A 269 -4.58 -2.29 18.17
CA GLY A 269 -3.46 -2.48 17.25
C GLY A 269 -3.84 -2.53 15.76
N ASP A 270 -5.08 -2.25 15.39
CA ASP A 270 -5.45 -2.05 13.98
C ASP A 270 -4.77 -0.79 13.42
N ILE A 271 -4.44 -0.82 12.13
CA ILE A 271 -3.74 0.27 11.45
C ILE A 271 -4.72 0.94 10.49
N LEU A 272 -4.87 2.26 10.55
CA LEU A 272 -5.69 2.99 9.57
C LEU A 272 -4.86 3.30 8.31
N LEU A 273 -5.42 3.00 7.14
CA LEU A 273 -4.91 3.38 5.82
C LEU A 273 -5.72 4.57 5.30
N PHE A 274 -5.06 5.70 5.03
CA PHE A 274 -5.72 6.96 4.69
C PHE A 274 -5.12 7.64 3.46
N ASN A 275 -5.77 8.68 2.91
CA ASN A 275 -5.24 9.44 1.78
C ASN A 275 -3.98 10.24 2.18
N GLY A 276 -2.82 9.87 1.65
CA GLY A 276 -1.51 10.41 2.04
C GLY A 276 -0.97 11.54 1.16
N TRP A 277 -1.66 11.88 0.08
CA TRP A 277 -1.20 12.79 -0.99
C TRP A 277 -1.65 14.26 -0.89
N TYR A 278 -2.60 14.59 -0.01
CA TYR A 278 -3.06 15.96 0.26
C TYR A 278 -3.64 16.06 1.67
N SER A 279 -3.61 17.27 2.24
CA SER A 279 -4.21 17.52 3.56
C SER A 279 -5.69 17.85 3.40
N ASP A 280 -6.56 17.06 4.03
CA ASP A 280 -8.00 17.26 4.04
C ASP A 280 -8.58 17.06 5.47
N GLU A 281 -9.91 17.01 5.56
CA GLU A 281 -10.59 16.70 6.82
C GLU A 281 -10.34 15.25 7.28
N GLY A 282 -10.19 14.31 6.35
CA GLY A 282 -9.88 12.92 6.64
C GLY A 282 -8.57 12.76 7.39
N VAL A 283 -7.51 13.45 6.96
CA VAL A 283 -6.21 13.46 7.66
C VAL A 283 -6.37 13.96 9.11
N ARG A 284 -7.16 15.02 9.34
CA ARG A 284 -7.42 15.54 10.70
C ARG A 284 -8.17 14.52 11.56
N LYS A 285 -9.14 13.83 10.99
CA LYS A 285 -9.90 12.76 11.68
C LYS A 285 -8.99 11.59 12.06
N ILE A 286 -8.14 11.12 11.14
CA ILE A 286 -7.15 10.07 11.42
C ILE A 286 -6.24 10.47 12.58
N LYS A 287 -5.70 11.69 12.55
CA LYS A 287 -4.86 12.21 13.64
C LYS A 287 -5.59 12.20 14.98
N LYS A 288 -6.85 12.65 15.00
CA LYS A 288 -7.69 12.67 16.20
C LYS A 288 -7.90 11.24 16.77
N LEU A 289 -8.25 10.27 15.93
CA LEU A 289 -8.44 8.87 16.36
C LEU A 289 -7.19 8.31 17.07
N TYR A 290 -6.00 8.56 16.52
CA TYR A 290 -4.75 8.10 17.12
C TYR A 290 -4.37 8.86 18.41
N GLN A 291 -4.67 10.15 18.49
CA GLN A 291 -4.47 10.93 19.73
C GLN A 291 -5.37 10.41 20.85
N GLU A 292 -6.63 10.15 20.58
CA GLU A 292 -7.58 9.63 21.59
C GLU A 292 -7.27 8.17 21.98
N ALA A 293 -6.81 7.36 21.02
CA ALA A 293 -6.38 6.00 21.30
C ALA A 293 -5.16 5.96 22.24
N THR A 294 -4.27 6.95 22.17
CA THR A 294 -3.08 7.04 23.03
C THR A 294 -3.35 7.67 24.40
N LEU A 295 -4.26 8.66 24.49
CA LEU A 295 -4.63 9.30 25.77
C LEU A 295 -5.37 8.36 26.72
N GLY A 296 -6.22 7.45 26.20
CA GLY A 296 -6.96 6.47 27.03
C GLY A 296 -6.09 5.44 27.78
N ASN A 297 -4.78 5.39 27.50
CA ASN A 297 -3.84 4.49 28.20
C ASN A 297 -3.20 5.12 29.46
N VAL A 298 -3.40 6.42 29.72
CA VAL A 298 -2.77 7.11 30.86
C VAL A 298 -3.56 6.93 32.17
N ASP A 299 -4.88 6.69 32.09
CA ASP A 299 -5.76 6.55 33.27
C ASP A 299 -5.77 5.15 33.90
N SER A 300 -4.98 4.19 33.40
CA SER A 300 -4.91 2.82 33.94
C SER A 300 -3.66 2.53 34.79
N THR A 301 -2.94 3.56 35.23
CA THR A 301 -1.85 3.37 36.21
C THR A 301 -2.47 3.10 37.59
N PRO A 302 -2.26 1.94 38.24
CA PRO A 302 -2.77 1.73 39.59
C PRO A 302 -2.10 2.72 40.53
N GLN A 303 -2.90 3.53 41.23
CA GLN A 303 -2.41 4.18 42.44
C GLN A 303 -2.01 3.08 43.43
N ARG A 304 -0.84 3.28 44.04
CA ARG A 304 -0.08 2.38 44.92
C ARG A 304 -0.91 1.52 45.87
#